data_AF-A0A3C0KID3-F1
#
_entry.id   AF-A0A3C0KID3-F1
#
_cell.length_a   1.000
_cell.length_b   1.000
_cell.length_c   1.000
_cell.angle_alpha   90.00
_cell.angle_beta   90.00
_cell.angle_gamma   90.00
#
_symmetry.space_group_name_H-M   'P 1'
#
loop_
_entity.id
_entity.type
_entity.pdbx_description
1 polymer ?
#
loop_
_entity_poly.entity_id
_entity_poly.type
_entity_poly.pdbx_seq_one_letter_code
_entity_poly.pdbx_strand_id
1 'polypeptide(L)' 'RRLATVMERLLDEVSFGAARMEGQTVVIDAAYVDGRLGELSHNEDLSRYIL' A
#
# COMPACT_ATOMS: atom_id res chain seq x y z
N ARG A 1 12.12 6.20 9.28
CA ARG A 1 11.55 7.14 8.27
C ARG A 1 11.05 6.39 7.02
N ARG A 2 11.76 5.36 6.52
CA ARG A 2 11.31 4.53 5.38
C ARG A 2 9.93 3.86 5.56
N LEU A 3 9.68 3.33 6.75
CA LEU A 3 8.39 2.68 7.08
C LEU A 3 7.18 3.61 6.92
N ALA A 4 7.31 4.91 7.20
CA ALA A 4 6.19 5.84 7.10
C ALA A 4 5.73 6.02 5.65
N THR A 5 6.68 6.17 4.72
CA THR A 5 6.41 6.31 3.28
C THR A 5 5.74 5.07 2.70
N VAL A 6 6.18 3.89 3.15
CA VAL A 6 5.59 2.61 2.73
C VAL A 6 4.16 2.47 3.24
N MET A 7 3.91 2.82 4.50
CA MET A 7 2.57 2.77 5.08
C MET A 7 1.62 3.76 4.42
N GLU A 8 2.05 4.98 4.11
CA GLU A 8 1.24 5.95 3.35
C GLU A 8 0.85 5.40 1.98
N ARG A 9 1.81 4.84 1.22
CA ARG A 9 1.56 4.25 -0.10
C ARG A 9 0.62 3.06 -0.05
N LEU A 10 0.77 2.20 0.97
CA LEU A 10 -0.10 1.04 1.14
C LEU A 10 -1.55 1.47 1.43
N LEU A 11 -1.72 2.52 2.23
CA LEU A 11 -3.02 3.03 2.67
C LEU A 11 -3.65 4.03 1.70
N ASP A 12 -2.94 4.47 0.67
CA ASP A 12 -3.38 5.51 -0.27
C ASP A 12 -4.68 5.08 -1.00
N GLU A 13 -4.72 3.86 -1.53
CA GLU A 13 -5.91 3.33 -2.19
C GLU A 13 -7.08 3.10 -1.23
N VAL A 14 -6.79 2.62 -0.02
CA VAL A 14 -7.81 2.43 1.01
C VAL A 14 -8.38 3.78 1.43
N SER A 15 -7.55 4.81 1.54
CA SER A 15 -7.97 6.18 1.86
C SER A 15 -8.78 6.80 0.74
N PHE A 16 -8.40 6.58 -0.53
CA PHE A 16 -9.16 7.03 -1.69
C PHE A 16 -10.52 6.34 -1.80
N GLY A 17 -10.56 5.04 -1.49
CA GLY A 17 -11.78 4.21 -1.49
C GLY A 17 -12.62 4.33 -0.22
N ALA A 18 -12.10 4.90 0.87
CA ALA A 18 -12.70 4.86 2.20
C ALA A 18 -14.15 5.37 2.22
N ALA A 19 -14.43 6.46 1.50
CA ALA A 19 -15.79 7.01 1.39
C ALA A 19 -16.78 6.05 0.70
N ARG A 20 -16.30 5.18 -0.18
CA ARG A 20 -17.11 4.13 -0.85
C ARG A 20 -17.21 2.84 -0.04
N MET A 21 -16.28 2.64 0.87
CA MET A 21 -16.15 1.45 1.71
C MET A 21 -16.68 1.70 3.13
N GLU A 22 -17.47 2.75 3.32
CA GLU A 22 -18.06 3.10 4.61
C GLU A 22 -18.89 1.92 5.15
N GLY A 23 -18.58 1.47 6.36
CA GLY A 23 -19.19 0.29 6.99
C GLY A 23 -18.59 -1.06 6.59
N GLN A 24 -17.60 -1.10 5.68
CA GLN A 24 -16.86 -2.33 5.34
C GLN A 24 -15.57 -2.44 6.15
N THR A 25 -15.18 -3.67 6.49
CA THR A 25 -13.90 -3.95 7.13
C THR A 25 -12.88 -4.35 6.07
N VAL A 26 -11.82 -3.56 5.94
CA VAL A 26 -10.69 -3.87 5.07
C VAL A 26 -9.66 -4.65 5.87
N VAL A 27 -9.36 -5.87 5.45
CA VAL A 27 -8.31 -6.70 6.07
C VAL A 27 -7.02 -6.51 5.29
N ILE A 28 -6.02 -5.93 5.94
CA ILE A 28 -4.66 -5.77 5.39
C ILE A 28 -3.86 -6.98 5.85
N ASP A 29 -3.78 -8.02 5.01
CA ASP A 29 -3.00 -9.23 5.28
C ASP A 29 -1.72 -9.28 4.44
N ALA A 30 -0.92 -10.33 4.63
CA ALA A 30 0.32 -10.52 3.90
C ALA A 30 0.10 -10.60 2.38
N ALA A 31 -1.01 -11.17 1.90
CA ALA A 31 -1.31 -11.28 0.48
C ALA A 31 -1.67 -9.91 -0.13
N TYR A 32 -2.42 -9.08 0.60
CA TYR A 32 -2.70 -7.70 0.24
C TYR A 32 -1.40 -6.90 0.14
N VAL A 33 -0.54 -7.04 1.15
CA VAL A 33 0.76 -6.37 1.20
C VAL A 33 1.68 -6.83 0.07
N ASP A 34 1.78 -8.14 -0.20
CA ASP A 34 2.60 -8.69 -1.29
C ASP A 34 2.07 -8.31 -2.68
N GLY A 35 0.75 -8.25 -2.88
CA GLY A 35 0.20 -7.78 -4.15
C GLY A 35 0.60 -6.33 -4.42
N ARG A 36 0.51 -5.47 -3.40
CA ARG A 36 0.82 -4.04 -3.51
C ARG A 36 2.32 -3.78 -3.58
N LEU A 37 3.11 -4.43 -2.73
CA LEU A 37 4.57 -4.29 -2.71
C LEU A 37 5.24 -5.05 -3.85
N GLY A 38 4.65 -6.14 -4.35
CA GLY A 38 5.16 -6.92 -5.47
C GLY A 38 5.14 -6.13 -6.78
N GLU A 39 4.04 -5.41 -7.05
CA GLU A 39 3.98 -4.47 -8.18
C GLU A 39 5.02 -3.34 -8.05
N LEU A 40 5.26 -2.85 -6.83
CA LEU A 40 6.29 -1.86 -6.53
C LEU A 40 7.71 -2.41 -6.63
N SER A 41 7.93 -3.67 -6.22
CA SER A 41 9.22 -4.34 -6.19
C SER A 41 9.72 -4.72 -7.57
N HIS A 42 8.82 -4.95 -8.53
CA HIS A 42 9.20 -5.17 -9.93
C HIS A 42 9.78 -3.91 -10.58
N ASN A 43 9.52 -2.72 -10.04
CA ASN A 43 10.27 -1.51 -10.36
C ASN A 43 11.42 -1.36 -9.36
N GLU A 44 12.54 -2.02 -9.65
CA GLU A 44 13.80 -1.92 -8.87
C GLU A 44 14.25 -0.46 -8.66
N ASP A 45 13.83 0.45 -9.53
CA ASP A 45 14.04 1.90 -9.44
C ASP A 45 13.03 2.63 -8.53
N LEU A 46 11.77 2.19 -8.45
CA LEU A 46 10.80 2.80 -7.52
C LEU A 46 11.08 2.42 -6.08
N SER A 47 11.47 1.16 -5.83
CA SER A 47 11.81 0.72 -4.47
C SER A 47 12.96 1.58 -3.91
N ARG A 48 13.93 1.95 -4.76
CA ARG A 48 15.09 2.77 -4.41
C ARG A 48 14.77 4.25 -4.18
N TYR A 49 13.69 4.77 -4.79
CA TYR A 49 13.25 6.16 -4.65
C TYR A 49 12.18 6.36 -3.56
N ILE A 50 11.45 5.30 -3.17
CA ILE A 50 10.36 5.37 -2.19
C ILE A 50 10.77 4.80 -0.81
N LEU A 51 11.69 3.82 -0.75
CA LEU A 51 12.24 3.27 0.50
C LEU A 51 13.45 4.08 0.98
#